data_AF-A0A843YYU0-F1
#
_entry.id   AF-A0A843YYU0-F1
#
_cell.length_a   1.000
_cell.length_b   1.000
_cell.length_c   1.000
_cell.angle_alpha   90.00
_cell.angle_beta   90.00
_cell.angle_gamma   90.00
#
_symmetry.space_group_name_H-M   'P 1'
#
loop_
_entity.id
_entity.type
_entity.pdbx_description
1 polymer ?
#
loop_
_entity_poly.entity_id
_entity_poly.type
_entity_poly.pdbx_seq_one_letter_code
_entity_poly.pdbx_strand_id
1 'polypeptide(L)'
;MARSVVTLFRTVRINGKPALRQDMHAARAWIVYLKFMKPIRRALTALAARPRPYSMWVRAGSSPNRWRYWLRLGESSASEHQINCRRCFISVYKLLDRKMQIMRVISPFSFALVLGLSAINAVAAEQVVPPAGYTLERAVLVMRHGVRPPTKSAQAMASLSDQAWPDDAAWGAAPGELTPHGGLAIRKMGSDLRDFYVGAGLLPALGSIADQTLIWADSADQRTRATGQMLALGLSGNATQPISVGWSANHTDPLFHGLDEKTCPLDPAAEQQAILAQGPLDTPETRSALTRLQAILAPQACQGSAGACLEGPGKLTAGSGEVKISGPLSIGATVSEVLLLEYENGLPMSQVGFGRASRADIEQLQSIHEHTANLTRRTPYIATRRAYALAQFILAALSENNVNSTVPTINAAQRLIVLAGHDTNLSNLAGVFGLDWHMPDQPDVTAPGTVIAFERWRENTTGKTLLRMRLFYQNMEQVRNLSDSPARQIPLQPAACRDSDNCALSHVVSEVKAILPKDCAK
;
A
#
# COMPACT_ATOMS: atom_id res chain seq x y z
N MET A 1 30.07 17.29 24.90
CA MET A 1 30.49 17.61 23.51
C MET A 1 29.53 17.07 22.44
N ALA A 2 28.21 17.08 22.66
CA ALA A 2 27.22 16.62 21.66
C ALA A 2 26.11 17.66 21.38
N ARG A 3 26.24 18.89 21.90
CA ARG A 3 25.25 19.98 21.70
C ARG A 3 25.71 21.14 20.81
N SER A 4 26.89 21.05 20.16
CA SER A 4 27.45 22.16 19.36
C SER A 4 27.63 21.87 17.86
N VAL A 5 27.14 20.73 17.35
CA VAL A 5 27.32 20.34 15.92
C VAL A 5 26.12 20.72 15.04
N VAL A 6 24.99 21.12 15.63
CA VAL A 6 23.74 21.40 14.88
C VAL A 6 23.71 22.80 14.25
N THR A 7 24.61 23.72 14.62
CA THR A 7 24.55 25.12 14.17
C THR A 7 25.48 25.44 12.98
N LEU A 8 26.16 24.46 12.37
CA LEU A 8 27.20 24.73 11.35
C LEU A 8 26.80 24.48 9.88
N PHE A 9 25.53 24.27 9.56
CA PHE A 9 25.11 23.97 8.19
C PHE A 9 24.04 24.94 7.70
N ARG A 10 24.48 26.11 7.21
CA ARG A 10 23.61 27.02 6.43
C ARG A 10 24.00 27.18 4.96
N THR A 11 25.15 26.71 4.47
CA THR A 11 25.53 26.95 3.06
C THR A 11 26.49 25.89 2.51
N VAL A 12 26.00 24.67 2.25
CA VAL A 12 26.70 23.73 1.36
C VAL A 12 26.17 23.90 -0.05
N ARG A 13 27.08 24.10 -1.02
CA ARG A 13 26.75 24.16 -2.44
C ARG A 13 27.41 23.03 -3.20
N ILE A 14 26.66 22.37 -4.08
CA ILE A 14 27.17 21.34 -4.99
C ILE A 14 27.16 21.94 -6.40
N ASN A 15 28.31 21.95 -7.07
CA ASN A 15 28.46 22.52 -8.42
C ASN A 15 27.92 23.97 -8.57
N GLY A 16 28.11 24.83 -7.57
CA GLY A 16 27.65 26.23 -7.67
C GLY A 16 26.25 26.52 -7.10
N LYS A 17 25.42 25.48 -6.88
CA LYS A 17 24.02 25.63 -6.46
C LYS A 17 23.80 25.26 -4.99
N PRO A 18 22.90 25.94 -4.25
CA PRO A 18 22.53 25.55 -2.89
C PRO A 18 21.92 24.14 -2.88
N ALA A 19 22.37 23.28 -1.97
CA ALA A 19 21.83 21.92 -1.83
C ALA A 19 20.39 21.97 -1.31
N LEU A 20 19.45 21.31 -2.00
CA LEU A 20 18.05 21.18 -1.58
C LEU A 20 17.90 20.05 -0.56
N ARG A 21 16.83 20.07 0.25
CA ARG A 21 16.61 19.12 1.38
C ARG A 21 16.65 17.64 0.96
N GLN A 22 16.29 17.32 -0.29
CA GLN A 22 16.35 15.97 -0.84
C GLN A 22 17.80 15.49 -1.11
N ASP A 23 18.73 16.40 -1.43
CA ASP A 23 20.16 16.07 -1.59
C ASP A 23 20.88 15.81 -0.25
N MET A 24 20.29 16.26 0.86
CA MET A 24 20.86 16.06 2.19
C MET A 24 20.79 14.60 2.66
N HIS A 25 19.87 13.79 2.14
CA HIS A 25 19.80 12.35 2.43
C HIS A 25 20.93 11.58 1.72
N ALA A 26 21.25 11.95 0.49
CA ALA A 26 22.46 11.47 -0.18
C ALA A 26 23.72 11.94 0.56
N ALA A 27 23.77 13.19 1.02
CA ALA A 27 24.90 13.69 1.83
C ALA A 27 25.07 12.96 3.18
N ARG A 28 23.99 12.49 3.80
CA ARG A 28 24.04 11.67 5.04
C ARG A 28 24.66 10.29 4.80
N ALA A 29 24.44 9.68 3.64
CA ALA A 29 25.12 8.44 3.26
C ALA A 29 26.64 8.64 3.05
N TRP A 30 27.06 9.83 2.64
CA TRP A 30 28.48 10.19 2.46
C TRP A 30 29.24 10.47 3.77
N ILE A 31 28.55 10.90 4.83
CA ILE A 31 29.16 11.17 6.15
C ILE A 31 29.65 9.89 6.83
N VAL A 32 29.05 8.74 6.54
CA VAL A 32 29.55 7.43 7.00
C VAL A 32 30.92 7.10 6.36
N TYR A 33 31.18 7.61 5.15
CA TYR A 33 32.43 7.42 4.42
C TYR A 33 33.57 8.35 4.90
N LEU A 34 33.24 9.53 5.46
CA LEU A 34 34.21 10.51 5.97
C LEU A 34 34.86 10.12 7.30
N LYS A 35 34.35 9.11 8.02
CA LYS A 35 34.99 8.59 9.24
C LYS A 35 36.36 7.95 9.00
N PHE A 36 36.72 7.63 7.75
CA PHE A 36 37.96 6.91 7.42
C PHE A 36 39.11 7.75 6.85
N MET A 37 38.98 9.08 6.77
CA MET A 37 40.02 9.97 6.23
C MET A 37 40.71 10.78 7.33
N LYS A 38 41.77 10.21 7.95
CA LYS A 38 42.65 10.89 8.94
C LYS A 38 43.16 12.29 8.53
N PRO A 39 43.47 12.59 7.24
CA PRO A 39 44.01 13.89 6.85
C PRO A 39 42.98 15.04 6.97
N ILE A 40 41.73 14.79 6.57
CA ILE A 40 40.64 15.79 6.61
C ILE A 40 40.28 16.11 8.06
N ARG A 41 40.34 15.12 8.94
CA ARG A 41 40.10 15.30 10.38
C ARG A 41 41.12 16.25 11.02
N ARG A 42 42.41 16.18 10.65
CA ARG A 42 43.44 17.11 11.16
C ARG A 42 43.21 18.54 10.69
N ALA A 43 42.86 18.74 9.42
CA ALA A 43 42.54 20.06 8.87
C ALA A 43 41.32 20.69 9.57
N LEU A 44 40.25 19.91 9.78
CA LEU A 44 39.04 20.38 10.47
C LEU A 44 39.27 20.65 11.96
N THR A 45 40.15 19.88 12.63
CA THR A 45 40.50 20.11 14.04
C THR A 45 41.31 21.40 14.23
N ALA A 46 42.17 21.76 13.28
CA ALA A 46 42.89 23.04 13.29
C ALA A 46 41.98 24.25 13.01
N LEU A 47 40.90 24.06 12.23
CA LEU A 47 39.92 25.10 11.88
C LEU A 47 38.88 25.37 12.98
N ALA A 48 38.60 24.40 13.84
CA ALA A 48 37.66 24.53 14.95
C ALA A 48 38.13 25.50 16.07
N ALA A 49 39.36 25.99 16.01
CA ALA A 49 39.95 26.89 17.01
C ALA A 49 39.83 28.39 16.68
N ARG A 50 39.13 28.80 15.60
CA ARG A 50 38.98 30.22 15.22
C ARG A 50 37.52 30.59 14.91
N PRO A 51 37.03 31.79 15.32
CA PRO A 51 35.62 32.15 15.21
C PRO A 51 35.32 32.96 13.94
N ARG A 52 35.49 32.37 12.74
CA ARG A 52 35.07 33.02 11.48
C ARG A 52 34.28 32.06 10.59
N PRO A 53 33.31 32.54 9.78
CA PRO A 53 32.55 31.69 8.87
C PRO A 53 33.43 31.18 7.71
N TYR A 54 33.25 29.91 7.33
CA TYR A 54 34.02 29.22 6.29
C TYR A 54 33.09 28.74 5.16
N SER A 55 33.61 28.65 3.93
CA SER A 55 32.91 27.97 2.82
C SER A 55 33.84 26.98 2.12
N MET A 56 33.37 25.76 1.92
CA MET A 56 34.11 24.66 1.32
C MET A 56 33.46 24.24 0.01
N TRP A 57 34.27 24.14 -1.04
CA TRP A 57 33.84 23.75 -2.37
C TRP A 57 34.56 22.47 -2.78
N VAL A 58 33.83 21.49 -3.31
CA VAL A 58 34.40 20.22 -3.78
C VAL A 58 33.98 20.03 -5.23
N ARG A 59 34.95 19.70 -6.10
CA ARG A 59 34.70 19.39 -7.51
C ARG A 59 35.32 18.04 -7.86
N ALA A 60 34.55 17.19 -8.54
CA ALA A 60 35.06 15.97 -9.14
C ALA A 60 36.08 16.34 -10.23
N GLY A 61 37.28 15.74 -10.18
CA GLY A 61 38.26 15.87 -11.25
C GLY A 61 37.89 15.02 -12.47
N SER A 62 38.55 15.24 -13.60
CA SER A 62 38.30 14.56 -14.88
C SER A 62 38.64 13.06 -14.91
N SER A 63 39.03 12.45 -13.79
CA SER A 63 39.28 11.01 -13.68
C SER A 63 38.69 10.47 -12.37
N PRO A 64 38.16 9.23 -12.34
CA PRO A 64 37.45 8.66 -11.18
C PRO A 64 38.25 8.68 -9.86
N ASN A 65 39.59 8.80 -9.95
CA ASN A 65 40.52 8.68 -8.83
C ASN A 65 41.17 10.01 -8.39
N ARG A 66 40.73 11.17 -8.93
CA ARG A 66 41.26 12.50 -8.56
C ARG A 66 40.15 13.45 -8.12
N TRP A 67 40.26 13.91 -6.87
CA TRP A 67 39.35 14.89 -6.29
C TRP A 67 40.15 16.13 -5.87
N ARG A 68 39.61 17.31 -6.17
CA ARG A 68 40.15 18.58 -5.68
C ARG A 68 39.12 19.26 -4.81
N TYR A 69 39.57 19.83 -3.70
CA TYR A 69 38.73 20.67 -2.87
C TYR A 69 39.43 21.99 -2.62
N TRP A 70 38.60 23.01 -2.39
CA TRP A 70 39.01 24.37 -2.16
C TRP A 70 38.38 24.83 -0.86
N LEU A 71 39.23 25.32 0.04
CA LEU A 71 38.80 25.94 1.29
C LEU A 71 39.07 27.44 1.17
N ARG A 72 38.00 28.22 1.27
CA ARG A 72 38.07 29.68 1.28
C ARG A 72 37.90 30.17 2.71
N LEU A 73 38.90 30.90 3.21
CA LEU A 73 38.95 31.44 4.56
C LEU A 73 38.75 32.96 4.48
N GLY A 74 37.52 33.41 4.70
CA GLY A 74 37.16 34.83 4.56
C GLY A 74 37.26 35.36 3.12
N GLU A 75 37.03 36.67 2.95
CA GLU A 75 36.82 37.28 1.64
C GLU A 75 38.07 37.31 0.74
N SER A 76 39.28 37.17 1.29
CA SER A 76 40.52 37.46 0.56
C SER A 76 41.54 36.32 0.40
N SER A 77 41.26 35.07 0.82
CA SER A 77 42.18 33.96 0.46
C SER A 77 41.48 32.61 0.25
N ALA A 78 41.74 31.99 -0.90
CA ALA A 78 41.39 30.61 -1.19
C ALA A 78 42.69 29.80 -1.32
N SER A 79 42.78 28.64 -0.66
CA SER A 79 43.90 27.73 -0.80
C SER A 79 43.46 26.42 -1.47
N GLU A 80 44.11 26.05 -2.58
CA GLU A 80 43.83 24.82 -3.32
C GLU A 80 44.56 23.64 -2.70
N HIS A 81 43.86 22.53 -2.46
CA HIS A 81 44.50 21.29 -2.02
C HIS A 81 43.99 20.12 -2.86
N GLN A 82 44.94 19.35 -3.42
CA GLN A 82 44.65 18.18 -4.26
C GLN A 82 45.01 16.89 -3.52
N ILE A 83 44.10 15.91 -3.51
CA ILE A 83 44.37 14.58 -2.97
C ILE A 83 44.28 13.55 -4.10
N ASN A 84 45.34 12.74 -4.24
CA ASN A 84 45.39 11.57 -5.13
C ASN A 84 45.07 10.31 -4.31
N CYS A 85 43.89 9.71 -4.47
CA CYS A 85 43.47 8.53 -3.69
C CYS A 85 43.57 7.23 -4.52
N ARG A 86 44.79 6.70 -4.71
CA ARG A 86 44.98 5.34 -5.27
C ARG A 86 44.75 4.20 -4.26
N ARG A 87 44.70 4.49 -2.95
CA ARG A 87 44.62 3.46 -1.88
C ARG A 87 43.21 3.13 -1.36
N CYS A 88 42.17 3.85 -1.78
CA CYS A 88 40.79 3.56 -1.33
C CYS A 88 40.26 2.22 -1.85
N PHE A 89 40.72 1.75 -3.02
CA PHE A 89 40.22 0.52 -3.64
C PHE A 89 40.87 -0.76 -3.07
N ILE A 90 42.11 -0.68 -2.55
CA ILE A 90 42.88 -1.84 -2.08
C ILE A 90 42.36 -2.37 -0.73
N SER A 91 41.72 -1.53 0.08
CA SER A 91 41.21 -1.93 1.41
C SER A 91 39.89 -2.69 1.38
N VAL A 92 39.09 -2.59 0.31
CA VAL A 92 37.81 -3.31 0.19
C VAL A 92 38.06 -4.78 -0.21
N TYR A 93 39.03 -5.03 -1.10
CA TYR A 93 39.43 -6.40 -1.45
C TYR A 93 40.08 -7.17 -0.29
N LYS A 94 40.90 -6.50 0.54
CA LYS A 94 41.52 -7.15 1.72
C LYS A 94 40.54 -7.43 2.86
N LEU A 95 39.36 -6.80 2.88
CA LEU A 95 38.31 -7.07 3.87
C LEU A 95 37.38 -8.22 3.45
N LEU A 96 37.21 -8.43 2.14
CA LEU A 96 36.43 -9.54 1.58
C LEU A 96 37.21 -10.86 1.59
N ASP A 97 38.53 -10.82 1.40
CA ASP A 97 39.40 -12.00 1.44
C ASP A 97 39.60 -12.55 2.89
N ARG A 98 39.55 -11.67 3.89
CA ARG A 98 39.63 -12.07 5.32
C ARG A 98 38.37 -12.73 5.87
N LYS A 99 37.21 -12.57 5.22
CA LYS A 99 35.97 -13.27 5.62
C LYS A 99 35.81 -14.64 4.96
N MET A 100 36.59 -14.95 3.92
CA MET A 100 36.63 -16.27 3.28
C MET A 100 37.70 -17.22 3.85
N GLN A 101 38.59 -16.75 4.73
CA GLN A 101 39.65 -17.57 5.34
C GLN A 101 39.37 -18.04 6.79
N ILE A 102 38.22 -17.69 7.40
CA ILE A 102 37.84 -18.11 8.77
C ILE A 102 36.89 -19.33 8.74
N MET A 103 36.96 -20.15 7.70
CA MET A 103 36.14 -21.37 7.57
C MET A 103 36.96 -22.60 7.18
N ARG A 104 38.21 -22.68 7.67
CA ARG A 104 39.10 -23.84 7.47
C ARG A 104 39.97 -24.11 8.69
N VAL A 105 39.38 -24.52 9.81
CA VAL A 105 40.03 -25.40 10.81
C VAL A 105 38.95 -26.18 11.58
N ILE A 106 38.39 -27.23 10.97
CA ILE A 106 37.83 -28.36 11.72
C ILE A 106 38.30 -29.64 11.01
N SER A 107 38.89 -30.53 11.80
CA SER A 107 39.52 -31.81 11.45
C SER A 107 38.60 -32.76 10.64
N PRO A 108 39.14 -33.63 9.76
CA PRO A 108 38.36 -34.47 8.87
C PRO A 108 38.05 -35.82 9.49
N PHE A 109 37.10 -35.90 10.42
CA PHE A 109 36.46 -37.16 10.79
C PHE A 109 35.03 -36.89 11.24
N SER A 110 34.06 -37.55 10.61
CA SER A 110 32.61 -37.50 10.85
C SER A 110 31.81 -36.52 9.98
N PHE A 111 31.77 -36.77 8.67
CA PHE A 111 30.72 -36.23 7.79
C PHE A 111 30.13 -37.35 6.94
N ALA A 112 29.47 -38.29 7.63
CA ALA A 112 28.73 -39.37 6.98
C ALA A 112 27.55 -39.81 7.86
N LEU A 113 26.71 -38.88 8.36
CA LEU A 113 25.35 -39.20 8.82
C LEU A 113 24.46 -37.98 9.17
N VAL A 114 24.32 -36.97 8.30
CA VAL A 114 23.18 -36.02 8.38
C VAL A 114 22.75 -35.61 6.97
N LEU A 115 22.34 -36.60 6.17
CA LEU A 115 21.56 -36.40 4.95
C LEU A 115 20.19 -37.06 5.19
N GLY A 116 19.40 -36.43 6.04
CA GLY A 116 18.07 -36.91 6.39
C GLY A 116 17.31 -35.79 7.08
N LEU A 117 16.25 -35.33 6.42
CA LEU A 117 15.23 -34.40 6.92
C LEU A 117 15.65 -32.93 7.00
N SER A 118 15.86 -32.33 5.84
CA SER A 118 15.50 -30.93 5.60
C SER A 118 14.76 -30.86 4.27
N ALA A 119 13.58 -31.48 4.23
CA ALA A 119 12.58 -31.15 3.22
C ALA A 119 12.10 -29.73 3.53
N ILE A 120 12.86 -28.74 3.05
CA ILE A 120 12.36 -27.39 2.90
C ILE A 120 11.20 -27.54 1.93
N ASN A 121 9.97 -27.33 2.42
CA ASN A 121 8.83 -27.08 1.56
C ASN A 121 9.13 -25.81 0.77
N ALA A 122 9.87 -25.93 -0.32
CA ALA A 122 9.85 -24.95 -1.37
C ALA A 122 8.41 -24.95 -1.89
N VAL A 123 7.63 -23.97 -1.43
CA VAL A 123 6.37 -23.62 -2.06
C VAL A 123 6.78 -23.18 -3.47
N ALA A 124 6.71 -24.12 -4.41
CA ALA A 124 6.92 -23.81 -5.81
C ALA A 124 5.87 -22.75 -6.16
N ALA A 125 6.32 -21.58 -6.64
CA ALA A 125 5.43 -20.62 -7.25
C ALA A 125 4.74 -21.35 -8.41
N GLU A 126 3.44 -21.59 -8.27
CA GLU A 126 2.63 -22.22 -9.30
C GLU A 126 2.74 -21.33 -10.55
N GLN A 127 3.45 -21.83 -11.57
CA GLN A 127 3.59 -21.12 -12.83
C GLN A 127 2.19 -20.94 -13.40
N VAL A 128 1.76 -19.69 -13.55
CA VAL A 128 0.47 -19.36 -14.16
C VAL A 128 0.60 -19.61 -15.65
N VAL A 129 0.37 -20.86 -16.06
CA VAL A 129 0.28 -21.22 -17.47
C VAL A 129 -1.09 -20.75 -17.98
N PRO A 130 -1.15 -19.93 -19.05
CA PRO A 130 -2.42 -19.58 -19.66
C PRO A 130 -3.20 -20.86 -19.99
N PRO A 131 -4.48 -20.96 -19.64
CA PRO A 131 -5.27 -22.14 -19.98
C PRO A 131 -5.20 -22.39 -21.48
N ALA A 132 -4.90 -23.63 -21.87
CA ALA A 132 -4.78 -24.00 -23.28
C ALA A 132 -6.05 -23.60 -24.05
N GLY A 133 -5.88 -22.94 -25.20
CA GLY A 133 -6.99 -22.46 -26.01
C GLY A 133 -7.62 -21.14 -25.56
N TYR A 134 -7.06 -20.44 -24.56
CA TYR A 134 -7.53 -19.11 -24.14
C TYR A 134 -6.43 -18.05 -24.21
N THR A 135 -6.83 -16.81 -24.49
CA THR A 135 -5.97 -15.63 -24.51
C THR A 135 -6.50 -14.58 -23.54
N LEU A 136 -5.66 -14.10 -22.61
CA LEU A 136 -6.00 -12.96 -21.76
C LEU A 136 -5.82 -11.66 -22.53
N GLU A 137 -6.91 -10.94 -22.78
CA GLU A 137 -6.88 -9.73 -23.60
C GLU A 137 -6.67 -8.46 -22.78
N ARG A 138 -7.33 -8.39 -21.61
CA ARG A 138 -7.34 -7.22 -20.75
C ARG A 138 -7.59 -7.61 -19.30
N ALA A 139 -6.99 -6.87 -18.37
CA ALA A 139 -7.29 -6.93 -16.94
C ALA A 139 -7.59 -5.52 -16.39
N VAL A 140 -8.66 -5.40 -15.62
CA VAL A 140 -9.02 -4.22 -14.85
C VAL A 140 -8.88 -4.57 -13.37
N LEU A 141 -7.97 -3.89 -12.69
CA LEU A 141 -7.61 -4.10 -11.29
C LEU A 141 -8.17 -2.95 -10.46
N VAL A 142 -8.88 -3.25 -9.39
CA VAL A 142 -9.31 -2.26 -8.40
C VAL A 142 -8.59 -2.56 -7.10
N MET A 143 -7.84 -1.59 -6.59
CA MET A 143 -6.89 -1.77 -5.51
C MET A 143 -7.18 -0.81 -4.36
N ARG A 144 -7.22 -1.30 -3.12
CA ARG A 144 -7.16 -0.43 -1.94
C ARG A 144 -5.76 0.15 -1.81
N HIS A 145 -5.67 1.41 -1.38
CA HIS A 145 -4.41 2.03 -0.96
C HIS A 145 -3.59 1.18 0.04
N GLY A 146 -2.30 1.44 0.14
CA GLY A 146 -1.42 0.78 1.12
C GLY A 146 -1.62 1.24 2.56
N VAL A 147 -0.79 0.71 3.46
CA VAL A 147 -0.83 1.00 4.91
C VAL A 147 -0.65 2.49 5.16
N ARG A 148 -1.50 3.04 6.03
CA ARG A 148 -1.53 4.45 6.43
C ARG A 148 -1.72 4.57 7.94
N PRO A 149 -1.39 5.71 8.56
CA PRO A 149 -1.88 6.03 9.88
C PRO A 149 -3.41 6.19 9.87
N PRO A 150 -4.03 6.30 11.05
CA PRO A 150 -5.42 6.70 11.16
C PRO A 150 -5.64 8.05 10.47
N THR A 151 -6.84 8.26 9.91
CA THR A 151 -7.17 9.53 9.24
C THR A 151 -7.31 10.69 10.23
N LYS A 152 -7.57 10.39 11.50
CA LYS A 152 -7.54 11.35 12.60
C LYS A 152 -6.16 11.36 13.25
N SER A 153 -5.72 12.55 13.69
CA SER A 153 -4.47 12.68 14.44
C SER A 153 -4.53 11.96 15.80
N ALA A 154 -3.37 11.62 16.36
CA ALA A 154 -3.26 11.06 17.71
C ALA A 154 -3.98 11.94 18.75
N GLN A 155 -3.90 13.27 18.62
CA GLN A 155 -4.63 14.22 19.47
C GLN A 155 -6.15 14.06 19.34
N ALA A 156 -6.67 13.91 18.11
CA ALA A 156 -8.10 13.77 17.86
C ALA A 156 -8.66 12.40 18.29
N MET A 157 -7.80 11.39 18.46
CA MET A 157 -8.17 10.07 18.99
C MET A 157 -7.90 9.93 20.49
N ALA A 158 -7.28 10.92 21.14
CA ALA A 158 -6.82 10.83 22.52
C ALA A 158 -7.94 10.45 23.52
N SER A 159 -9.16 10.91 23.29
CA SER A 159 -10.31 10.59 24.16
C SER A 159 -10.78 9.12 24.06
N LEU A 160 -10.32 8.38 23.06
CA LEU A 160 -10.73 6.99 22.86
C LEU A 160 -9.99 6.03 23.80
N SER A 161 -8.76 6.34 24.20
CA SER A 161 -7.88 5.46 24.99
C SER A 161 -7.47 6.09 26.32
N ASP A 162 -7.07 5.25 27.28
CA ASP A 162 -6.35 5.66 28.49
C ASP A 162 -4.82 5.80 28.27
N GLN A 163 -4.33 5.51 27.05
CA GLN A 163 -2.93 5.61 26.64
C GLN A 163 -2.77 6.58 25.46
N ALA A 164 -1.54 7.03 25.23
CA ALA A 164 -1.21 7.85 24.07
C ALA A 164 -1.12 6.99 22.80
N TRP A 165 -1.82 7.43 21.74
CA TRP A 165 -1.71 6.83 20.41
C TRP A 165 -0.33 7.05 19.79
N PRO A 166 0.16 6.10 18.97
CA PRO A 166 1.34 6.34 18.14
C PRO A 166 1.15 7.59 17.27
N ASP A 167 2.11 8.50 17.31
CA ASP A 167 2.08 9.77 16.58
C ASP A 167 2.71 9.65 15.19
N ASP A 168 2.66 10.74 14.42
CA ASP A 168 3.18 10.81 13.05
C ASP A 168 4.66 10.35 12.94
N ALA A 169 5.46 10.53 14.01
CA ALA A 169 6.84 10.09 14.04
C ALA A 169 6.96 8.57 14.18
N ALA A 170 6.09 7.94 14.98
CA ALA A 170 6.01 6.48 15.07
C ALA A 170 5.56 5.86 13.73
N TRP A 171 4.58 6.47 13.07
CA TRP A 171 4.10 5.99 11.77
C TRP A 171 5.04 6.31 10.60
N GLY A 172 5.81 7.40 10.69
CA GLY A 172 6.65 7.91 9.61
C GLY A 172 5.86 8.64 8.51
N ALA A 173 4.61 9.02 8.77
CA ALA A 173 3.71 9.73 7.85
C ALA A 173 2.65 10.54 8.61
N ALA A 174 2.07 11.54 7.96
CA ALA A 174 0.97 12.32 8.52
C ALA A 174 -0.35 11.51 8.52
N PRO A 175 -1.37 11.90 9.33
CA PRO A 175 -2.65 11.21 9.39
C PRO A 175 -3.27 11.00 8.01
N GLY A 176 -3.64 9.76 7.71
CA GLY A 176 -4.27 9.40 6.43
C GLY A 176 -3.35 9.35 5.21
N GLU A 177 -2.05 9.64 5.33
CA GLU A 177 -1.08 9.50 4.22
C GLU A 177 -0.50 8.09 4.14
N LEU A 178 -0.04 7.68 2.96
CA LEU A 178 0.65 6.39 2.79
C LEU A 178 1.97 6.38 3.58
N THR A 179 2.19 5.35 4.42
CA THR A 179 3.47 5.22 5.13
C THR A 179 4.59 4.75 4.19
N PRO A 180 5.86 5.03 4.51
CA PRO A 180 6.99 4.45 3.77
C PRO A 180 6.95 2.92 3.73
N HIS A 181 6.57 2.27 4.84
CA HIS A 181 6.43 0.82 4.93
C HIS A 181 5.31 0.30 4.03
N GLY A 182 4.13 0.93 4.10
CA GLY A 182 3.01 0.64 3.22
C GLY A 182 3.37 0.77 1.75
N GLY A 183 4.10 1.83 1.38
CA GLY A 183 4.61 2.01 0.02
C GLY A 183 5.53 0.88 -0.45
N LEU A 184 6.39 0.35 0.42
CA LEU A 184 7.24 -0.80 0.10
C LEU A 184 6.42 -2.08 -0.11
N ALA A 185 5.38 -2.31 0.70
CA ALA A 185 4.47 -3.44 0.50
C ALA A 185 3.73 -3.32 -0.84
N ILE A 186 3.22 -2.12 -1.18
CA ILE A 186 2.58 -1.87 -2.48
C ILE A 186 3.53 -2.11 -3.66
N ARG A 187 4.79 -1.69 -3.54
CA ARG A 187 5.78 -1.95 -4.59
C ARG A 187 5.99 -3.45 -4.82
N LYS A 188 5.99 -4.26 -3.75
CA LYS A 188 6.09 -5.72 -3.84
C LYS A 188 4.86 -6.32 -4.53
N MET A 189 3.66 -5.90 -4.12
CA MET A 189 2.42 -6.26 -4.83
C MET A 189 2.50 -5.90 -6.32
N GLY A 190 3.04 -4.75 -6.68
CA GLY A 190 3.24 -4.35 -8.08
C GLY A 190 4.19 -5.28 -8.85
N SER A 191 5.26 -5.76 -8.21
CA SER A 191 6.16 -6.76 -8.81
C SER A 191 5.47 -8.12 -8.96
N ASP A 192 4.69 -8.56 -7.97
CA ASP A 192 3.95 -9.81 -8.04
C ASP A 192 2.89 -9.79 -9.15
N LEU A 193 2.16 -8.67 -9.29
CA LEU A 193 1.20 -8.47 -10.39
C LEU A 193 1.90 -8.44 -11.75
N ARG A 194 3.09 -7.86 -11.85
CA ARG A 194 3.90 -7.87 -13.07
C ARG A 194 4.24 -9.29 -13.48
N ASP A 195 4.76 -10.09 -12.55
CA ASP A 195 5.14 -11.48 -12.79
C ASP A 195 3.93 -12.32 -13.18
N PHE A 196 2.81 -12.13 -12.47
CA PHE A 196 1.55 -12.78 -12.78
C PHE A 196 1.09 -12.49 -14.23
N TYR A 197 1.01 -11.22 -14.61
CA TYR A 197 0.48 -10.83 -15.92
C TYR A 197 1.46 -11.04 -17.08
N VAL A 198 2.76 -11.19 -16.80
CA VAL A 198 3.73 -11.74 -17.75
C VAL A 198 3.49 -13.24 -17.96
N GLY A 199 3.35 -14.01 -16.89
CA GLY A 199 3.05 -15.45 -16.96
C GLY A 199 1.73 -15.74 -17.69
N ALA A 200 0.71 -14.94 -17.42
CA ALA A 200 -0.60 -15.04 -18.07
C ALA A 200 -0.60 -14.56 -19.56
N GLY A 201 0.52 -14.06 -20.08
CA GLY A 201 0.65 -13.60 -21.47
C GLY A 201 -0.04 -12.27 -21.79
N LEU A 202 -0.46 -11.51 -20.76
CA LEU A 202 -1.06 -10.19 -20.95
C LEU A 202 0.01 -9.14 -21.29
N LEU A 203 1.15 -9.22 -20.60
CA LEU A 203 2.25 -8.27 -20.69
C LEU A 203 3.53 -8.92 -21.22
N PRO A 204 4.39 -8.17 -21.93
CA PRO A 204 5.69 -8.69 -22.34
C PRO A 204 6.62 -8.86 -21.13
N ALA A 205 7.45 -9.91 -21.12
CA ALA A 205 8.43 -10.14 -20.04
C ALA A 205 9.52 -9.07 -19.96
N LEU A 206 9.91 -8.50 -21.12
CA LEU A 206 10.96 -7.49 -21.23
C LEU A 206 10.40 -6.22 -21.90
N GLY A 207 11.06 -5.09 -21.66
CA GLY A 207 10.69 -3.80 -22.24
C GLY A 207 9.69 -3.00 -21.40
N SER A 208 9.35 -1.81 -21.90
CA SER A 208 8.37 -0.93 -21.28
C SER A 208 6.95 -1.48 -21.43
N ILE A 209 6.15 -1.33 -20.38
CA ILE A 209 4.70 -1.56 -20.40
C ILE A 209 3.91 -0.27 -20.19
N ALA A 210 4.56 0.89 -20.26
CA ALA A 210 3.93 2.18 -20.01
C ALA A 210 2.73 2.42 -20.94
N ASP A 211 2.88 2.15 -22.24
CA ASP A 211 1.79 2.32 -23.21
C ASP A 211 0.69 1.27 -23.08
N GLN A 212 1.00 0.12 -22.46
CA GLN A 212 0.06 -0.98 -22.22
C GLN A 212 -0.68 -0.87 -20.89
N THR A 213 -0.27 0.08 -20.04
CA THR A 213 -0.72 0.18 -18.66
C THR A 213 -1.33 1.55 -18.39
N LEU A 214 -2.56 1.55 -17.86
CA LEU A 214 -3.17 2.73 -17.27
C LEU A 214 -3.21 2.54 -15.74
N ILE A 215 -2.67 3.50 -14.99
CA ILE A 215 -2.88 3.59 -13.54
C ILE A 215 -3.63 4.88 -13.27
N TRP A 216 -4.80 4.77 -12.65
CA TRP A 216 -5.66 5.90 -12.27
C TRP A 216 -5.94 5.83 -10.78
N ALA A 217 -5.62 6.89 -10.05
CA ALA A 217 -5.84 6.97 -8.62
C ALA A 217 -6.98 7.94 -8.30
N ASP A 218 -7.65 7.72 -7.17
CA ASP A 218 -8.51 8.74 -6.59
C ASP A 218 -7.73 10.05 -6.38
N SER A 219 -8.32 11.16 -6.80
CA SER A 219 -7.71 12.48 -6.79
C SER A 219 -7.74 13.15 -5.43
N ALA A 220 -8.64 12.78 -4.52
CA ALA A 220 -8.77 13.45 -3.23
C ALA A 220 -7.59 13.12 -2.31
N ASP A 221 -7.27 11.85 -2.19
CA ASP A 221 -6.41 11.36 -1.12
C ASP A 221 -4.95 11.15 -1.55
N GLN A 222 -4.00 11.61 -0.73
CA GLN A 222 -2.57 11.39 -0.99
C GLN A 222 -2.25 9.89 -1.06
N ARG A 223 -2.86 9.09 -0.18
CA ARG A 223 -2.55 7.65 -0.07
C ARG A 223 -2.86 6.85 -1.32
N THR A 224 -3.89 7.21 -2.08
CA THR A 224 -4.27 6.54 -3.33
C THR A 224 -3.32 6.92 -4.46
N ARG A 225 -3.01 8.22 -4.60
CA ARG A 225 -2.00 8.71 -5.58
C ARG A 225 -0.63 8.11 -5.32
N ALA A 226 -0.18 8.09 -4.07
CA ALA A 226 1.09 7.49 -3.67
C ALA A 226 1.09 5.96 -3.85
N THR A 227 -0.04 5.29 -3.59
CA THR A 227 -0.19 3.84 -3.88
C THR A 227 0.00 3.59 -5.37
N GLY A 228 -0.69 4.34 -6.24
CA GLY A 228 -0.52 4.24 -7.69
C GLY A 228 0.94 4.41 -8.13
N GLN A 229 1.65 5.37 -7.52
CA GLN A 229 3.07 5.61 -7.81
C GLN A 229 3.96 4.46 -7.35
N MET A 230 3.77 3.94 -6.14
CA MET A 230 4.55 2.79 -5.64
C MET A 230 4.26 1.51 -6.44
N LEU A 231 3.01 1.33 -6.85
CA LEU A 231 2.61 0.24 -7.72
C LEU A 231 3.26 0.36 -9.10
N ALA A 232 3.27 1.55 -9.69
CA ALA A 232 3.95 1.83 -10.96
C ALA A 232 5.45 1.44 -10.90
N LEU A 233 6.12 1.75 -9.79
CA LEU A 233 7.51 1.33 -9.56
C LEU A 233 7.68 -0.19 -9.47
N GLY A 234 6.73 -0.89 -8.84
CA GLY A 234 6.72 -2.34 -8.77
C GLY A 234 6.50 -3.00 -10.13
N LEU A 235 5.49 -2.51 -10.87
CA LEU A 235 5.11 -2.98 -12.20
C LEU A 235 6.20 -2.73 -13.25
N SER A 236 6.90 -1.60 -13.15
CA SER A 236 7.96 -1.24 -14.10
C SER A 236 9.19 -2.14 -13.96
N GLY A 237 9.46 -2.71 -12.78
CA GLY A 237 10.67 -3.49 -12.53
C GLY A 237 11.94 -2.73 -12.95
N ASN A 238 12.70 -3.30 -13.89
CA ASN A 238 13.90 -2.68 -14.49
C ASN A 238 13.63 -1.92 -15.81
N ALA A 239 12.37 -1.73 -16.20
CA ALA A 239 12.01 -1.03 -17.43
C ALA A 239 12.47 0.44 -17.40
N THR A 240 12.90 0.94 -18.56
CA THR A 240 13.52 2.27 -18.70
C THR A 240 12.52 3.42 -18.78
N GLN A 241 11.27 3.14 -19.14
CA GLN A 241 10.20 4.14 -19.22
C GLN A 241 9.24 3.94 -18.05
N PRO A 242 9.01 4.99 -17.24
CA PRO A 242 8.10 4.89 -16.11
C PRO A 242 6.65 4.79 -16.58
N ILE A 243 5.84 4.01 -15.86
CA ILE A 243 4.38 4.04 -16.00
C ILE A 243 3.85 5.31 -15.34
N SER A 244 3.09 6.11 -16.08
CA SER A 244 2.45 7.32 -15.54
C SER A 244 1.23 6.96 -14.69
N VAL A 245 1.01 7.72 -13.62
CA VAL A 245 -0.17 7.62 -12.77
C VAL A 245 -1.02 8.87 -12.99
N GLY A 246 -2.26 8.68 -13.41
CA GLY A 246 -3.25 9.74 -13.57
C GLY A 246 -4.22 9.80 -12.40
N TRP A 247 -4.95 10.91 -12.30
CA TRP A 247 -6.09 11.12 -11.41
C TRP A 247 -6.90 12.30 -11.94
N SER A 248 -8.14 12.45 -11.47
CA SER A 248 -9.03 13.54 -11.87
C SER A 248 -8.42 14.91 -11.56
N ALA A 249 -8.63 15.89 -12.43
CA ALA A 249 -8.26 17.27 -12.15
C ALA A 249 -9.16 17.90 -11.07
N ASN A 250 -10.37 17.35 -10.88
CA ASN A 250 -11.24 17.73 -9.79
C ASN A 250 -10.74 17.12 -8.48
N HIS A 251 -10.96 17.81 -7.37
CA HIS A 251 -10.57 17.32 -6.05
C HIS A 251 -11.22 15.97 -5.73
N THR A 252 -12.48 15.80 -6.11
CA THR A 252 -13.21 14.54 -5.92
C THR A 252 -13.40 13.87 -7.27
N ASP A 253 -13.16 12.56 -7.31
CA ASP A 253 -13.33 11.74 -8.50
C ASP A 253 -14.62 10.89 -8.39
N PRO A 254 -15.62 11.09 -9.26
CA PRO A 254 -16.88 10.35 -9.22
C PRO A 254 -16.70 8.84 -9.41
N LEU A 255 -15.58 8.39 -9.98
CA LEU A 255 -15.25 6.98 -10.12
C LEU A 255 -15.06 6.31 -8.74
N PHE A 256 -14.54 7.04 -7.76
CA PHE A 256 -14.26 6.50 -6.41
C PHE A 256 -15.27 6.99 -5.37
N HIS A 257 -15.91 8.14 -5.59
CA HIS A 257 -16.79 8.83 -4.63
C HIS A 257 -18.17 9.17 -5.21
N GLY A 258 -18.90 8.15 -5.69
CA GLY A 258 -20.17 8.34 -6.42
C GLY A 258 -21.29 9.08 -5.66
N LEU A 259 -21.26 9.10 -4.32
CA LEU A 259 -22.24 9.84 -3.51
C LEU A 259 -21.89 11.32 -3.33
N ASP A 260 -20.61 11.62 -3.12
CA ASP A 260 -20.15 13.00 -2.87
C ASP A 260 -20.42 13.87 -4.10
N GLU A 261 -20.28 13.28 -5.29
CA GLU A 261 -20.62 13.87 -6.58
C GLU A 261 -22.11 13.77 -6.94
N LYS A 262 -22.95 13.21 -6.05
CA LYS A 262 -24.38 12.95 -6.27
C LYS A 262 -24.66 12.28 -7.62
N THR A 263 -23.76 11.36 -8.01
CA THR A 263 -23.88 10.59 -9.24
C THR A 263 -25.04 9.61 -9.10
N CYS A 264 -25.14 8.94 -7.95
CA CYS A 264 -26.22 8.03 -7.63
C CYS A 264 -26.54 8.11 -6.11
N PRO A 265 -27.34 9.09 -5.67
CA PRO A 265 -27.57 9.37 -4.25
C PRO A 265 -28.30 8.23 -3.54
N LEU A 266 -28.10 8.13 -2.22
CA LEU A 266 -28.88 7.25 -1.34
C LEU A 266 -30.16 7.96 -0.88
N ASP A 267 -31.24 7.20 -0.76
CA ASP A 267 -32.42 7.58 0.02
C ASP A 267 -32.23 7.08 1.46
N PRO A 268 -32.19 7.96 2.48
CA PRO A 268 -31.90 7.54 3.85
C PRO A 268 -32.89 6.53 4.44
N ALA A 269 -34.17 6.57 4.03
CA ALA A 269 -35.17 5.63 4.54
C ALA A 269 -34.97 4.23 3.94
N ALA A 270 -34.75 4.16 2.62
CA ALA A 270 -34.41 2.92 1.92
C ALA A 270 -33.07 2.35 2.38
N GLU A 271 -32.07 3.21 2.63
CA GLU A 271 -30.78 2.81 3.20
C GLU A 271 -30.96 2.18 4.58
N GLN A 272 -31.68 2.84 5.48
CA GLN A 272 -31.94 2.33 6.82
C GLN A 272 -32.67 0.98 6.76
N GLN A 273 -33.70 0.88 5.92
CA GLN A 273 -34.44 -0.37 5.74
C GLN A 273 -33.53 -1.48 5.19
N ALA A 274 -32.67 -1.17 4.22
CA ALA A 274 -31.77 -2.13 3.61
C ALA A 274 -30.71 -2.64 4.60
N ILE A 275 -30.18 -1.77 5.46
CA ILE A 275 -29.25 -2.15 6.55
C ILE A 275 -29.95 -3.07 7.55
N LEU A 276 -31.14 -2.69 8.02
CA LEU A 276 -31.89 -3.48 9.00
C LEU A 276 -32.34 -4.84 8.45
N ALA A 277 -32.52 -4.95 7.13
CA ALA A 277 -32.82 -6.21 6.45
C ALA A 277 -31.64 -7.19 6.41
N GLN A 278 -30.39 -6.73 6.61
CA GLN A 278 -29.22 -7.62 6.69
C GLN A 278 -29.13 -8.37 8.01
N GLY A 279 -29.81 -7.89 9.06
CA GLY A 279 -29.78 -8.49 10.39
C GLY A 279 -29.50 -7.48 11.50
N PRO A 280 -29.16 -7.94 12.70
CA PRO A 280 -28.93 -7.07 13.84
C PRO A 280 -27.66 -6.23 13.65
N LEU A 281 -27.69 -4.99 14.17
CA LEU A 281 -26.50 -4.13 14.19
C LEU A 281 -25.37 -4.77 15.00
N ASP A 282 -25.68 -5.36 16.15
CA ASP A 282 -24.72 -6.04 17.02
C ASP A 282 -24.96 -7.55 17.07
N THR A 283 -23.93 -8.33 16.81
CA THR A 283 -23.94 -9.80 16.92
C THR A 283 -23.27 -10.24 18.22
N PRO A 284 -23.45 -11.49 18.67
CA PRO A 284 -22.68 -12.03 19.80
C PRO A 284 -21.16 -11.93 19.57
N GLU A 285 -20.72 -12.11 18.33
CA GLU A 285 -19.32 -12.00 17.94
C GLU A 285 -18.79 -10.57 18.07
N THR A 286 -19.49 -9.57 17.53
CA THR A 286 -19.05 -8.18 17.64
C THR A 286 -19.06 -7.70 19.10
N ARG A 287 -20.00 -8.15 19.93
CA ARG A 287 -20.02 -7.85 21.37
C ARG A 287 -18.84 -8.47 22.12
N SER A 288 -18.49 -9.70 21.80
CA SER A 288 -17.30 -10.35 22.36
C SER A 288 -16.03 -9.60 21.96
N ALA A 289 -15.90 -9.22 20.68
CA ALA A 289 -14.75 -8.48 20.18
C ALA A 289 -14.67 -7.07 20.79
N LEU A 290 -15.80 -6.35 20.95
CA LEU A 290 -15.85 -5.06 21.64
C LEU A 290 -15.41 -5.16 23.10
N THR A 291 -15.77 -6.24 23.80
CA THR A 291 -15.32 -6.50 25.17
C THR A 291 -13.80 -6.68 25.22
N ARG A 292 -13.23 -7.43 24.26
CA ARG A 292 -11.76 -7.55 24.14
C ARG A 292 -11.12 -6.19 23.82
N LEU A 293 -11.74 -5.41 22.93
CA LEU A 293 -11.24 -4.09 22.57
C LEU A 293 -11.23 -3.14 23.75
N GLN A 294 -12.24 -3.17 24.62
CA GLN A 294 -12.29 -2.35 25.84
C GLN A 294 -11.06 -2.60 26.72
N ALA A 295 -10.67 -3.87 26.89
CA ALA A 295 -9.51 -4.27 27.68
C ALA A 295 -8.17 -3.82 27.07
N ILE A 296 -8.11 -3.62 25.76
CA ILE A 296 -6.92 -3.08 25.07
C ILE A 296 -6.92 -1.55 25.16
N LEU A 297 -8.05 -0.93 24.82
CA LEU A 297 -8.15 0.49 24.58
C LEU A 297 -8.19 1.32 25.87
N ALA A 298 -9.00 0.92 26.85
CA ALA A 298 -9.16 1.64 28.12
C ALA A 298 -9.92 0.79 29.17
N PRO A 299 -9.29 -0.15 29.89
CA PRO A 299 -9.98 -1.13 30.75
C PRO A 299 -10.97 -0.56 31.78
N GLN A 300 -10.74 0.67 32.25
CA GLN A 300 -11.53 1.31 33.33
C GLN A 300 -12.49 2.40 32.81
N ALA A 301 -12.59 2.62 31.49
CA ALA A 301 -13.37 3.73 30.93
C ALA A 301 -14.86 3.64 31.25
N CYS A 302 -15.45 2.44 31.23
CA CYS A 302 -16.86 2.24 31.58
C CYS A 302 -17.18 2.47 33.08
N GLN A 303 -16.14 2.62 33.92
CA GLN A 303 -16.28 2.99 35.33
C GLN A 303 -16.05 4.49 35.57
N GLY A 304 -16.00 5.31 34.51
CA GLY A 304 -15.80 6.75 34.58
C GLY A 304 -14.34 7.22 34.53
N SER A 305 -13.40 6.32 34.21
CA SER A 305 -12.00 6.70 33.95
C SER A 305 -11.81 7.23 32.52
N ALA A 306 -10.59 7.70 32.20
CA ALA A 306 -10.25 8.17 30.86
C ALA A 306 -10.40 7.07 29.78
N GLY A 307 -10.77 7.49 28.56
CA GLY A 307 -10.99 6.61 27.40
C GLY A 307 -12.47 6.48 27.04
N ALA A 308 -12.75 5.81 25.92
CA ALA A 308 -14.12 5.53 25.49
C ALA A 308 -14.66 4.27 26.17
N CYS A 309 -15.89 4.35 26.67
CA CYS A 309 -16.65 3.16 27.05
C CYS A 309 -17.32 2.56 25.79
N LEU A 310 -17.06 1.28 25.56
CA LEU A 310 -17.53 0.48 24.43
C LEU A 310 -18.65 -0.50 24.82
N GLU A 311 -19.31 -0.26 25.94
CA GLU A 311 -20.52 -0.98 26.35
C GLU A 311 -21.78 -0.40 25.69
N GLY A 312 -22.76 -1.28 25.46
CA GLY A 312 -24.06 -0.93 24.88
C GLY A 312 -24.16 -1.18 23.36
N PRO A 313 -25.35 -0.97 22.79
CA PRO A 313 -25.62 -1.30 21.39
C PRO A 313 -25.11 -0.23 20.42
N GLY A 314 -24.77 -0.65 19.22
CA GLY A 314 -24.69 0.23 18.06
C GLY A 314 -26.05 0.85 17.73
N LYS A 315 -26.02 2.05 17.12
CA LYS A 315 -27.23 2.78 16.74
C LYS A 315 -27.15 3.26 15.31
N LEU A 316 -28.26 3.18 14.57
CA LEU A 316 -28.44 3.91 13.33
C LEU A 316 -28.91 5.33 13.63
N THR A 317 -28.23 6.31 13.06
CA THR A 317 -28.62 7.72 13.10
C THR A 317 -28.81 8.21 11.68
N ALA A 318 -29.96 8.82 11.40
CA ALA A 318 -30.18 9.50 10.13
C ALA A 318 -29.28 10.74 10.05
N GLY A 319 -28.36 10.75 9.08
CA GLY A 319 -27.56 11.92 8.75
C GLY A 319 -28.18 12.74 7.61
N SER A 320 -27.54 13.85 7.26
CA SER A 320 -27.90 14.66 6.09
C SER A 320 -27.45 13.95 4.80
N GLY A 321 -28.25 12.99 4.32
CA GLY A 321 -28.05 12.30 3.04
C GLY A 321 -27.54 10.85 3.13
N GLU A 322 -27.19 10.36 4.33
CA GLU A 322 -26.84 8.95 4.56
C GLU A 322 -27.16 8.55 6.01
N VAL A 323 -27.37 7.25 6.24
CA VAL A 323 -27.52 6.63 7.54
C VAL A 323 -26.15 6.29 8.11
N LYS A 324 -25.90 6.62 9.37
CA LYS A 324 -24.63 6.34 10.06
C LYS A 324 -24.81 5.34 11.18
N ILE A 325 -23.86 4.41 11.30
CA ILE A 325 -23.69 3.62 12.51
C ILE A 325 -22.89 4.46 13.51
N SER A 326 -23.42 4.57 14.73
CA SER A 326 -22.82 5.29 15.86
C SER A 326 -22.74 4.40 17.11
N GLY A 327 -22.03 4.87 18.14
CA GLY A 327 -21.82 4.14 19.37
C GLY A 327 -20.64 3.15 19.32
N PRO A 328 -20.58 2.18 20.24
CA PRO A 328 -19.45 1.26 20.39
C PRO A 328 -19.06 0.54 19.11
N LEU A 329 -20.03 0.10 18.31
CA LEU A 329 -19.78 -0.59 17.03
C LEU A 329 -18.97 0.27 16.05
N SER A 330 -19.31 1.56 15.93
CA SER A 330 -18.63 2.51 15.04
C SER A 330 -17.20 2.81 15.49
N ILE A 331 -17.01 3.01 16.81
CA ILE A 331 -15.68 3.21 17.40
C ILE A 331 -14.84 1.94 17.24
N GLY A 332 -15.43 0.77 17.52
CA GLY A 332 -14.77 -0.52 17.41
C GLY A 332 -14.35 -0.85 15.98
N ALA A 333 -15.19 -0.59 14.98
CA ALA A 333 -14.84 -0.77 13.57
C ALA A 333 -13.68 0.13 13.12
N THR A 334 -13.63 1.36 13.61
CA THR A 334 -12.52 2.28 13.33
C THR A 334 -11.24 1.80 14.02
N VAL A 335 -11.30 1.53 15.32
CA VAL A 335 -10.11 1.19 16.11
C VAL A 335 -9.54 -0.17 15.74
N SER A 336 -10.37 -1.16 15.44
CA SER A 336 -9.91 -2.48 14.97
C SER A 336 -9.07 -2.37 13.68
N GLU A 337 -9.48 -1.55 12.72
CA GLU A 337 -8.67 -1.25 11.53
C GLU A 337 -7.35 -0.57 11.93
N VAL A 338 -7.39 0.40 12.85
CA VAL A 338 -6.17 1.08 13.32
C VAL A 338 -5.16 0.08 13.92
N LEU A 339 -5.61 -0.84 14.77
CA LEU A 339 -4.71 -1.83 15.38
C LEU A 339 -4.12 -2.81 14.36
N LEU A 340 -4.88 -3.17 13.31
CA LEU A 340 -4.35 -3.91 12.16
C LEU A 340 -3.28 -3.09 11.43
N LEU A 341 -3.54 -1.81 11.15
CA LEU A 341 -2.59 -0.94 10.46
C LEU A 341 -1.31 -0.73 11.28
N GLU A 342 -1.39 -0.62 12.61
CA GLU A 342 -0.22 -0.56 13.49
C GLU A 342 0.64 -1.82 13.36
N TYR A 343 -0.02 -2.98 13.33
CA TYR A 343 0.64 -4.28 13.15
C TYR A 343 1.29 -4.39 11.76
N GLU A 344 0.57 -4.06 10.71
CA GLU A 344 1.05 -4.18 9.33
C GLU A 344 2.10 -3.14 8.97
N ASN A 345 2.09 -1.97 9.61
CA ASN A 345 3.16 -0.96 9.46
C ASN A 345 4.49 -1.39 10.09
N GLY A 346 4.53 -2.55 10.77
CA GLY A 346 5.74 -3.06 11.40
C GLY A 346 6.10 -2.36 12.71
N LEU A 347 5.14 -1.69 13.37
CA LEU A 347 5.42 -1.07 14.67
C LEU A 347 5.87 -2.14 15.69
N PRO A 348 6.76 -1.79 16.65
CA PRO A 348 7.10 -2.69 17.75
C PRO A 348 5.83 -3.14 18.48
N MET A 349 5.74 -4.42 18.86
CA MET A 349 4.55 -4.92 19.56
C MET A 349 4.26 -4.19 20.88
N SER A 350 5.25 -3.54 21.49
CA SER A 350 5.06 -2.67 22.66
C SER A 350 4.28 -1.38 22.35
N GLN A 351 4.10 -1.02 21.08
CA GLN A 351 3.32 0.13 20.63
C GLN A 351 1.98 -0.28 20.03
N VAL A 352 1.92 -1.45 19.37
CA VAL A 352 0.68 -1.99 18.80
C VAL A 352 -0.35 -2.22 19.90
N GLY A 353 -1.50 -1.55 19.80
CA GLY A 353 -2.52 -1.55 20.85
C GLY A 353 -1.96 -1.24 22.23
N PHE A 354 -1.02 -0.30 22.31
CA PHE A 354 -0.33 0.12 23.53
C PHE A 354 0.46 -0.99 24.24
N GLY A 355 0.84 -2.04 23.52
CA GLY A 355 1.48 -3.24 24.09
C GLY A 355 0.51 -4.21 24.76
N ARG A 356 -0.80 -3.97 24.63
CA ARG A 356 -1.87 -4.81 25.21
C ARG A 356 -2.50 -5.75 24.19
N ALA A 357 -2.31 -5.50 22.89
CA ALA A 357 -2.84 -6.32 21.82
C ALA A 357 -1.83 -7.40 21.38
N SER A 358 -2.31 -8.63 21.25
CA SER A 358 -1.61 -9.71 20.55
C SER A 358 -2.03 -9.79 19.07
N ARG A 359 -1.30 -10.56 18.27
CA ARG A 359 -1.69 -10.88 16.88
C ARG A 359 -3.09 -11.50 16.81
N ALA A 360 -3.40 -12.42 17.71
CA ALA A 360 -4.71 -13.09 17.75
C ALA A 360 -5.84 -12.10 18.11
N ASP A 361 -5.55 -11.10 18.93
CA ASP A 361 -6.53 -10.04 19.21
C ASP A 361 -6.81 -9.23 17.96
N ILE A 362 -5.77 -8.84 17.21
CA ILE A 362 -5.93 -8.08 15.96
C ILE A 362 -6.81 -8.83 14.97
N GLU A 363 -6.63 -10.15 14.85
CA GLU A 363 -7.48 -11.02 14.02
C GLU A 363 -8.93 -11.02 14.51
N GLN A 364 -9.15 -11.31 15.79
CA GLN A 364 -10.50 -11.37 16.36
C GLN A 364 -11.25 -10.04 16.23
N LEU A 365 -10.54 -8.93 16.41
CA LEU A 365 -11.12 -7.59 16.41
C LEU A 365 -11.63 -7.16 15.02
N GLN A 366 -11.09 -7.72 13.93
CA GLN A 366 -11.60 -7.40 12.59
C GLN A 366 -13.05 -7.83 12.36
N SER A 367 -13.58 -8.78 13.15
CA SER A 367 -15.01 -9.13 13.08
C SER A 367 -15.93 -7.89 13.25
N ILE A 368 -15.49 -6.89 14.02
CA ILE A 368 -16.22 -5.61 14.20
C ILE A 368 -16.16 -4.76 12.92
N HIS A 369 -14.96 -4.62 12.35
CA HIS A 369 -14.72 -3.87 11.12
C HIS A 369 -15.52 -4.47 9.96
N GLU A 370 -15.37 -5.78 9.76
CA GLU A 370 -16.02 -6.54 8.68
C GLU A 370 -17.53 -6.53 8.80
N HIS A 371 -18.08 -6.74 10.00
CA HIS A 371 -19.53 -6.67 10.20
C HIS A 371 -20.08 -5.27 9.86
N THR A 372 -19.39 -4.21 10.29
CA THR A 372 -19.79 -2.83 10.00
C THR A 372 -19.67 -2.52 8.51
N ALA A 373 -18.62 -2.99 7.84
CA ALA A 373 -18.43 -2.85 6.40
C ALA A 373 -19.50 -3.62 5.61
N ASN A 374 -19.88 -4.82 6.04
CA ASN A 374 -20.94 -5.61 5.42
C ASN A 374 -22.28 -4.84 5.44
N LEU A 375 -22.66 -4.30 6.60
CA LEU A 375 -23.87 -3.50 6.76
C LEU A 375 -23.85 -2.20 5.93
N THR A 376 -22.74 -1.46 5.96
CA THR A 376 -22.70 -0.08 5.42
C THR A 376 -22.13 0.05 4.01
N ARG A 377 -21.52 -1.01 3.47
CA ARG A 377 -20.82 -0.96 2.17
C ARG A 377 -21.25 -2.10 1.24
N ARG A 378 -21.46 -3.33 1.74
CA ARG A 378 -21.81 -4.48 0.88
C ARG A 378 -23.31 -4.69 0.70
N THR A 379 -24.15 -4.14 1.58
CA THR A 379 -25.62 -4.15 1.42
C THR A 379 -26.00 -3.74 -0.02
N PRO A 380 -26.72 -4.58 -0.79
CA PRO A 380 -26.88 -4.38 -2.23
C PRO A 380 -27.40 -3.01 -2.65
N TYR A 381 -28.39 -2.47 -1.92
CA TYR A 381 -28.92 -1.12 -2.16
C TYR A 381 -27.84 -0.03 -2.07
N ILE A 382 -26.95 -0.12 -1.08
CA ILE A 382 -25.87 0.83 -0.87
C ILE A 382 -24.76 0.61 -1.91
N ALA A 383 -24.37 -0.66 -2.10
CA ALA A 383 -23.29 -1.06 -2.98
C ALA A 383 -23.52 -0.63 -4.44
N THR A 384 -24.71 -0.88 -4.99
CA THR A 384 -25.02 -0.56 -6.40
C THR A 384 -25.08 0.94 -6.66
N ARG A 385 -25.46 1.73 -5.66
CA ARG A 385 -25.46 3.20 -5.74
C ARG A 385 -24.05 3.79 -5.59
N ARG A 386 -23.30 3.37 -4.57
CA ARG A 386 -21.93 3.87 -4.33
C ARG A 386 -20.96 3.49 -5.45
N ALA A 387 -21.04 2.27 -5.98
CA ALA A 387 -20.18 1.79 -7.06
C ALA A 387 -20.77 2.01 -8.46
N TYR A 388 -21.83 2.79 -8.64
CA TYR A 388 -22.51 2.94 -9.93
C TYR A 388 -21.55 3.34 -11.07
N ALA A 389 -20.79 4.42 -10.90
CA ALA A 389 -19.82 4.89 -11.89
C ALA A 389 -18.67 3.90 -12.09
N LEU A 390 -18.14 3.34 -11.00
CA LEU A 390 -17.05 2.36 -11.01
C LEU A 390 -17.42 1.08 -11.74
N ALA A 391 -18.61 0.54 -11.46
CA ALA A 391 -19.13 -0.65 -12.12
C ALA A 391 -19.31 -0.39 -13.61
N GLN A 392 -19.92 0.74 -14.00
CA GLN A 392 -20.06 1.09 -15.42
C GLN A 392 -18.71 1.21 -16.12
N PHE A 393 -17.73 1.85 -15.49
CA PHE A 393 -16.36 1.93 -16.01
C PHE A 393 -15.75 0.54 -16.23
N ILE A 394 -15.83 -0.35 -15.24
CA ILE A 394 -15.28 -1.71 -15.33
C ILE A 394 -15.95 -2.48 -16.47
N LEU A 395 -17.29 -2.42 -16.58
CA LEU A 395 -18.01 -3.11 -17.65
C LEU A 395 -17.62 -2.56 -19.04
N ALA A 396 -17.51 -1.25 -19.21
CA ALA A 396 -17.06 -0.64 -20.47
C ALA A 396 -15.61 -1.04 -20.81
N ALA A 397 -14.71 -0.96 -19.82
CA ALA A 397 -13.31 -1.33 -19.95
C ALA A 397 -13.13 -2.80 -20.37
N LEU A 398 -14.01 -3.69 -19.92
CA LEU A 398 -14.01 -5.10 -20.33
C LEU A 398 -14.66 -5.29 -21.71
N SER A 399 -15.76 -4.60 -22.02
CA SER A 399 -16.51 -4.83 -23.27
C SER A 399 -15.92 -4.18 -24.52
N GLU A 400 -15.25 -3.04 -24.37
CA GLU A 400 -14.85 -2.19 -25.50
C GLU A 400 -13.34 -2.17 -25.68
N ASN A 401 -12.81 -1.99 -26.89
CA ASN A 401 -11.36 -1.84 -27.06
C ASN A 401 -10.87 -0.42 -26.71
N ASN A 402 -11.67 0.60 -27.05
CA ASN A 402 -11.45 1.99 -26.65
C ASN A 402 -12.68 2.47 -25.89
N VAL A 403 -12.48 3.12 -24.73
CA VAL A 403 -13.54 3.70 -23.90
C VAL A 403 -13.32 5.20 -23.82
N ASN A 404 -14.25 5.96 -24.38
CA ASN A 404 -14.24 7.44 -24.33
C ASN A 404 -15.45 8.02 -23.59
N SER A 405 -16.37 7.17 -23.15
CA SER A 405 -17.61 7.54 -22.46
C SER A 405 -17.42 7.81 -20.96
N THR A 406 -16.24 7.51 -20.42
CA THR A 406 -15.88 7.66 -19.01
C THR A 406 -14.53 8.38 -18.88
N VAL A 407 -14.23 8.83 -17.66
CA VAL A 407 -12.90 9.31 -17.28
C VAL A 407 -12.34 8.36 -16.20
N PRO A 408 -11.10 7.86 -16.35
CA PRO A 408 -10.18 8.08 -17.48
C PRO A 408 -10.66 7.43 -18.79
N THR A 409 -10.13 7.89 -19.92
CA THR A 409 -10.35 7.16 -21.19
C THR A 409 -9.41 5.97 -21.27
N ILE A 410 -9.82 4.95 -22.02
CA ILE A 410 -9.02 3.74 -22.28
C ILE A 410 -8.82 3.63 -23.79
N ASN A 411 -7.60 3.36 -24.23
CA ASN A 411 -7.30 3.02 -25.62
C ASN A 411 -7.00 1.51 -25.78
N ALA A 412 -7.02 1.04 -27.02
CA ALA A 412 -6.81 -0.37 -27.34
C ALA A 412 -5.43 -0.92 -26.97
N ALA A 413 -4.40 -0.07 -26.86
CA ALA A 413 -3.06 -0.50 -26.42
C ALA A 413 -3.04 -0.80 -24.92
N GLN A 414 -3.88 -0.14 -24.13
CA GLN A 414 -3.99 -0.33 -22.69
C GLN A 414 -4.72 -1.64 -22.37
N ARG A 415 -3.92 -2.63 -21.95
CA ARG A 415 -4.35 -3.99 -21.63
C ARG A 415 -4.35 -4.25 -20.13
N LEU A 416 -3.56 -3.52 -19.34
CA LEU A 416 -3.62 -3.50 -17.88
C LEU A 416 -4.16 -2.16 -17.41
N ILE A 417 -5.29 -2.15 -16.73
CA ILE A 417 -5.87 -0.96 -16.12
C ILE A 417 -5.88 -1.15 -14.61
N VAL A 418 -5.35 -0.20 -13.84
CA VAL A 418 -5.38 -0.23 -12.38
C VAL A 418 -6.05 1.02 -11.84
N LEU A 419 -7.04 0.81 -10.96
CA LEU A 419 -7.79 1.83 -10.25
C LEU A 419 -7.39 1.79 -8.78
N ALA A 420 -6.62 2.78 -8.31
CA ALA A 420 -6.17 2.88 -6.92
C ALA A 420 -7.16 3.72 -6.09
N GLY A 421 -7.94 3.06 -5.24
CA GLY A 421 -8.97 3.65 -4.40
C GLY A 421 -8.93 3.13 -2.96
N HIS A 422 -10.09 2.81 -2.41
CA HIS A 422 -10.29 2.52 -0.99
C HIS A 422 -10.91 1.13 -0.77
N ASP A 423 -10.87 0.67 0.48
CA ASP A 423 -11.59 -0.51 0.97
C ASP A 423 -13.08 -0.46 0.61
N THR A 424 -13.70 0.71 0.77
CA THR A 424 -15.10 0.97 0.41
C THR A 424 -15.41 0.60 -1.05
N ASN A 425 -14.51 0.91 -1.98
CA ASN A 425 -14.70 0.57 -3.39
C ASN A 425 -14.70 -0.95 -3.59
N LEU A 426 -13.80 -1.68 -2.92
CA LEU A 426 -13.77 -3.15 -2.98
C LEU A 426 -15.03 -3.77 -2.37
N SER A 427 -15.46 -3.29 -1.19
CA SER A 427 -16.69 -3.74 -0.55
C SER A 427 -17.92 -3.46 -1.43
N ASN A 428 -18.02 -2.26 -2.02
CA ASN A 428 -19.16 -1.94 -2.89
C ASN A 428 -19.15 -2.82 -4.15
N LEU A 429 -17.99 -3.07 -4.77
CA LEU A 429 -17.89 -4.00 -5.90
C LEU A 429 -18.25 -5.43 -5.49
N ALA A 430 -17.90 -5.87 -4.28
CA ALA A 430 -18.35 -7.15 -3.76
C ALA A 430 -19.88 -7.25 -3.72
N GLY A 431 -20.55 -6.21 -3.23
CA GLY A 431 -22.01 -6.13 -3.22
C GLY A 431 -22.63 -6.10 -4.63
N VAL A 432 -22.03 -5.36 -5.58
CA VAL A 432 -22.48 -5.30 -6.98
C VAL A 432 -22.37 -6.64 -7.68
N PHE A 433 -21.22 -7.30 -7.58
CA PHE A 433 -20.96 -8.55 -8.32
C PHE A 433 -21.41 -9.80 -7.54
N GLY A 434 -22.00 -9.65 -6.34
CA GLY A 434 -22.41 -10.75 -5.49
C GLY A 434 -21.24 -11.65 -5.08
N LEU A 435 -20.08 -11.04 -4.83
CA LEU A 435 -18.85 -11.71 -4.47
C LEU A 435 -18.82 -11.96 -2.98
N ASP A 436 -18.28 -13.11 -2.62
CA ASP A 436 -17.86 -13.39 -1.26
C ASP A 436 -16.54 -14.15 -1.26
N TRP A 437 -15.69 -13.87 -0.28
CA TRP A 437 -14.39 -14.49 -0.16
C TRP A 437 -13.92 -14.48 1.29
N HIS A 438 -12.99 -15.39 1.58
CA HIS A 438 -12.32 -15.50 2.86
C HIS A 438 -10.81 -15.55 2.63
N MET A 439 -10.07 -14.78 3.41
CA MET A 439 -8.61 -14.82 3.44
C MET A 439 -8.17 -15.48 4.75
N PRO A 440 -7.60 -16.70 4.73
CA PRO A 440 -7.33 -17.47 5.94
C PRO A 440 -6.30 -16.84 6.89
N ASP A 441 -5.46 -15.94 6.39
CA ASP A 441 -4.36 -15.31 7.12
C ASP A 441 -4.34 -13.77 7.01
N GLN A 442 -5.47 -13.21 6.59
CA GLN A 442 -5.71 -11.77 6.53
C GLN A 442 -7.15 -11.49 7.01
N PRO A 443 -7.34 -11.02 8.25
CA PRO A 443 -8.67 -10.89 8.85
C PRO A 443 -9.49 -9.71 8.28
N ASP A 444 -8.86 -8.70 7.68
CA ASP A 444 -9.54 -7.65 6.91
C ASP A 444 -9.67 -8.11 5.45
N VAL A 445 -10.89 -8.42 5.01
CA VAL A 445 -11.11 -9.02 3.68
C VAL A 445 -10.89 -8.00 2.55
N THR A 446 -10.66 -6.74 2.90
CA THR A 446 -10.26 -5.66 2.01
C THR A 446 -8.94 -5.04 2.42
N ALA A 447 -8.04 -5.77 3.10
CA ALA A 447 -6.77 -5.29 3.68
C ALA A 447 -5.96 -4.35 2.76
N PRO A 448 -5.09 -3.48 3.32
CA PRO A 448 -4.28 -2.55 2.54
C PRO A 448 -3.53 -3.23 1.39
N GLY A 449 -3.66 -2.67 0.18
CA GLY A 449 -3.06 -3.24 -1.03
C GLY A 449 -3.80 -4.44 -1.65
N THR A 450 -4.92 -4.88 -1.09
CA THR A 450 -5.80 -5.90 -1.72
C THR A 450 -6.28 -5.42 -3.09
N VAL A 451 -6.34 -6.33 -4.05
CA VAL A 451 -6.75 -6.05 -5.44
C VAL A 451 -7.81 -7.03 -5.92
N ILE A 452 -8.94 -6.52 -6.40
CA ILE A 452 -9.89 -7.31 -7.20
C ILE A 452 -9.53 -7.14 -8.67
N ALA A 453 -9.27 -8.24 -9.36
CA ALA A 453 -9.02 -8.25 -10.80
C ALA A 453 -10.23 -8.77 -11.58
N PHE A 454 -10.59 -8.05 -12.63
CA PHE A 454 -11.58 -8.43 -13.63
C PHE A 454 -10.86 -8.68 -14.96
N GLU A 455 -10.90 -9.90 -15.46
CA GLU A 455 -10.09 -10.34 -16.58
C GLU A 455 -10.96 -10.76 -17.76
N ARG A 456 -10.71 -10.17 -18.92
CA ARG A 456 -11.34 -10.55 -20.19
C ARG A 456 -10.49 -11.60 -20.88
N TRP A 457 -11.00 -12.82 -20.92
CA TRP A 457 -10.40 -13.94 -21.63
C TRP A 457 -11.13 -14.21 -22.94
N ARG A 458 -10.41 -14.45 -24.03
CA ARG A 458 -10.97 -14.93 -25.30
C ARG A 458 -10.70 -16.42 -25.45
N GLU A 459 -11.72 -17.19 -25.77
CA GLU A 459 -11.57 -18.57 -26.25
C GLU A 459 -11.11 -18.55 -27.71
N ASN A 460 -9.94 -19.14 -27.99
CA ASN A 460 -9.28 -19.02 -29.30
C ASN A 460 -10.02 -19.75 -30.42
N THR A 461 -10.79 -20.80 -30.10
CA THR A 461 -11.52 -21.60 -31.08
C THR A 461 -12.82 -20.96 -31.52
N THR A 462 -13.58 -20.36 -30.59
CA THR A 462 -14.91 -19.80 -30.86
C THR A 462 -14.91 -18.27 -30.93
N GLY A 463 -13.87 -17.62 -30.43
CA GLY A 463 -13.80 -16.17 -30.26
C GLY A 463 -14.66 -15.62 -29.11
N LYS A 464 -15.34 -16.49 -28.34
CA LYS A 464 -16.17 -16.08 -27.20
C LYS A 464 -15.32 -15.40 -26.13
N THR A 465 -15.86 -14.33 -25.54
CA THR A 465 -15.22 -13.63 -24.42
C THR A 465 -15.86 -14.03 -23.10
N LEU A 466 -15.02 -14.29 -22.11
CA LEU A 466 -15.38 -14.74 -20.77
C LEU A 466 -14.82 -13.76 -19.74
N LEU A 467 -15.54 -13.61 -18.63
CA LEU A 467 -15.01 -12.94 -17.44
C LEU A 467 -14.34 -13.99 -16.54
N ARG A 468 -13.13 -13.70 -16.08
CA ARG A 468 -12.56 -14.37 -14.90
C ARG A 468 -12.25 -13.32 -13.86
N MET A 469 -12.51 -13.63 -12.60
CA MET A 469 -12.21 -12.73 -11.50
C MET A 469 -11.28 -13.42 -10.51
N ARG A 470 -10.44 -12.60 -9.87
CA ARG A 470 -9.53 -13.06 -8.82
C ARG A 470 -9.28 -11.94 -7.82
N LEU A 471 -8.86 -12.33 -6.64
CA LEU A 471 -8.38 -11.45 -5.59
C LEU A 471 -6.88 -11.66 -5.44
N PHE A 472 -6.11 -10.58 -5.36
CA PHE A 472 -4.73 -10.60 -4.91
C PHE A 472 -4.63 -9.93 -3.55
N TYR A 473 -3.90 -10.52 -2.62
CA TYR A 473 -3.68 -9.94 -1.30
C TYR A 473 -2.36 -10.38 -0.70
N GLN A 474 -1.89 -9.61 0.28
CA GLN A 474 -0.80 -10.00 1.17
C GLN A 474 -1.40 -10.32 2.54
N ASN A 475 -0.94 -11.41 3.14
CA ASN A 475 -1.30 -11.71 4.51
C ASN A 475 -0.62 -10.74 5.49
N MET A 476 -1.08 -10.71 6.74
CA MET A 476 -0.56 -9.75 7.73
C MET A 476 0.97 -9.86 7.91
N GLU A 477 1.53 -11.08 7.86
CA GLU A 477 2.97 -11.30 8.02
C GLU A 477 3.77 -10.85 6.80
N GLN A 478 3.22 -10.97 5.60
CA GLN A 478 3.84 -10.50 4.36
C GLN A 478 3.95 -8.99 4.37
N VAL A 479 2.90 -8.29 4.82
CA VAL A 479 2.91 -6.83 4.94
C VAL A 479 3.84 -6.40 6.08
N ARG A 480 3.67 -6.96 7.29
CA ARG A 480 4.46 -6.60 8.47
C ARG A 480 5.96 -6.80 8.26
N ASN A 481 6.36 -7.90 7.65
CA ASN A 481 7.78 -8.25 7.48
C ASN A 481 8.35 -7.83 6.11
N LEU A 482 7.56 -7.20 5.25
CA LEU A 482 7.91 -6.91 3.85
C LEU A 482 8.47 -8.17 3.14
N SER A 483 7.75 -9.28 3.27
CA SER A 483 8.18 -10.58 2.73
C SER A 483 8.45 -10.52 1.22
N ASP A 484 9.36 -11.38 0.75
CA ASP A 484 9.57 -11.63 -0.69
C ASP A 484 8.67 -12.77 -1.21
N SER A 485 7.87 -13.39 -0.34
CA SER A 485 6.86 -14.38 -0.77
C SER A 485 5.80 -13.70 -1.64
N PRO A 486 5.45 -14.29 -2.80
CA PRO A 486 4.45 -13.71 -3.69
C PRO A 486 3.10 -13.47 -3.02
N ALA A 487 2.39 -12.43 -3.47
CA ALA A 487 1.01 -12.18 -3.12
C ALA A 487 0.14 -13.43 -3.37
N ARG A 488 -0.79 -13.66 -2.44
CA ARG A 488 -1.76 -14.75 -2.51
C ARG A 488 -2.86 -14.43 -3.50
N GLN A 489 -3.46 -15.48 -4.06
CA GLN A 489 -4.51 -15.38 -5.07
C GLN A 489 -5.71 -16.22 -4.66
N ILE A 490 -6.92 -15.67 -4.84
CA ILE A 490 -8.18 -16.40 -4.67
C ILE A 490 -9.02 -16.23 -5.94
N PRO A 491 -9.45 -17.30 -6.63
CA PRO A 491 -10.41 -17.18 -7.72
C PRO A 491 -11.75 -16.68 -7.17
N LEU A 492 -12.37 -15.74 -7.87
CA LEU A 492 -13.67 -15.17 -7.50
C LEU A 492 -14.72 -15.56 -8.55
N GLN A 493 -15.90 -15.96 -8.09
CA GLN A 493 -17.06 -16.27 -8.93
C GLN A 493 -18.16 -15.22 -8.70
N PRO A 494 -18.43 -14.33 -9.67
CA PRO A 494 -19.56 -13.40 -9.56
C PRO A 494 -20.89 -14.16 -9.60
N ALA A 495 -21.93 -13.61 -8.98
CA ALA A 495 -23.24 -14.24 -8.89
C ALA A 495 -23.83 -14.58 -10.28
N ALA A 496 -23.63 -13.70 -11.27
CA ALA A 496 -24.04 -13.91 -12.66
C ALA A 496 -23.37 -15.11 -13.36
N CYS A 497 -22.34 -15.71 -12.75
CA CYS A 497 -21.64 -16.88 -13.28
C CYS A 497 -21.98 -18.19 -12.57
N ARG A 498 -22.96 -18.19 -11.65
CA ARG A 498 -23.39 -19.43 -10.96
C ARG A 498 -24.32 -20.28 -11.84
N ASP A 499 -25.14 -19.65 -12.67
CA ASP A 499 -26.15 -20.30 -13.50
C ASP A 499 -25.84 -20.25 -15.00
N SER A 500 -24.65 -19.77 -15.40
CA SER A 500 -24.26 -19.66 -16.81
C SER A 500 -23.13 -20.60 -17.18
N ASP A 501 -23.27 -21.27 -18.33
CA ASP A 501 -22.19 -22.04 -18.94
C ASP A 501 -21.02 -21.10 -19.28
N ASN A 502 -19.95 -21.23 -18.49
CA ASN A 502 -18.63 -20.64 -18.70
C ASN A 502 -18.47 -19.12 -18.44
N CYS A 503 -19.36 -18.45 -17.71
CA CYS A 503 -19.16 -17.05 -17.30
C CYS A 503 -18.93 -16.08 -18.49
N ALA A 504 -19.77 -16.21 -19.52
CA ALA A 504 -19.70 -15.37 -20.72
C ALA A 504 -19.77 -13.88 -20.37
N LEU A 505 -18.83 -13.08 -20.86
CA LEU A 505 -18.70 -11.66 -20.49
C LEU A 505 -19.97 -10.88 -20.83
N SER A 506 -20.59 -11.14 -21.98
CA SER A 506 -21.84 -10.48 -22.38
C SER A 506 -23.00 -10.75 -21.43
N HIS A 507 -23.08 -11.96 -20.87
CA HIS A 507 -24.11 -12.30 -19.89
C HIS A 507 -23.86 -11.57 -18.57
N VAL A 508 -22.63 -11.57 -18.06
CA VAL A 508 -22.28 -10.82 -16.84
C VAL A 508 -22.57 -9.33 -16.99
N VAL A 509 -22.21 -8.73 -18.12
CA VAL A 509 -22.49 -7.32 -18.39
C VAL A 509 -24.01 -7.05 -18.37
N SER A 510 -24.82 -7.94 -18.94
CA SER A 510 -26.27 -7.83 -18.92
C SER A 510 -26.83 -7.88 -17.50
N GLU A 511 -26.46 -8.92 -16.72
CA GLU A 511 -26.96 -9.12 -15.36
C GLU A 511 -26.54 -7.98 -14.42
N VAL A 512 -25.28 -7.55 -14.48
CA VAL A 512 -24.81 -6.44 -13.64
C VAL A 512 -25.50 -5.13 -14.03
N LYS A 513 -25.66 -4.82 -15.33
CA LYS A 513 -26.41 -3.63 -15.76
C LYS A 513 -27.87 -3.67 -15.32
N ALA A 514 -28.49 -4.86 -15.26
CA ALA A 514 -29.89 -5.01 -14.85
C ALA A 514 -30.12 -4.63 -13.38
N ILE A 515 -29.14 -4.84 -12.49
CA ILE A 515 -29.24 -4.50 -11.07
C ILE A 515 -28.77 -3.08 -10.75
N LEU A 516 -28.06 -2.41 -11.67
CA LEU A 516 -27.64 -1.02 -11.46
C LEU A 516 -28.88 -0.09 -11.47
N PRO A 517 -28.99 0.89 -10.55
CA PRO A 517 -30.16 1.74 -10.43
C PRO A 517 -30.40 2.57 -11.70
N LYS A 518 -31.59 2.43 -12.29
CA LYS A 518 -31.97 3.14 -13.52
C LYS A 518 -32.19 4.64 -13.28
N ASP A 519 -32.59 5.02 -12.07
CA ASP A 519 -32.75 6.41 -11.64
C ASP A 519 -31.42 7.18 -11.55
N CYS A 520 -30.29 6.48 -11.67
CA CYS A 520 -28.96 7.07 -11.72
C CYS A 520 -28.41 7.28 -13.14
N ALA A 521 -29.09 6.75 -14.16
CA ALA A 521 -28.74 7.02 -15.55
C ALA A 521 -29.22 8.45 -15.91
N LYS A 522 -28.29 9.41 -16.02
CA LYS A 522 -28.56 10.78 -16.44
C LYS A 522 -28.31 10.96 -17.93
#